data_AF-A0A7S0X7R8-F1
#
_entry.id   AF-A0A7S0X7R8-F1
#
_cell.length_a   1.000
_cell.length_b   1.000
_cell.length_c   1.000
_cell.angle_alpha   90.00
_cell.angle_beta   90.00
_cell.angle_gamma   90.00
#
_symmetry.space_group_name_H-M   'P 1'
#
loop_
_entity.id
_entity.type
_entity.pdbx_description
1 polymer ?
#
loop_
_entity_poly.entity_id
_entity_poly.type
_entity_poly.pdbx_seq_one_letter_code
_entity_poly.pdbx_strand_id
1 'polypeptide(L)'
;MSEEEAAAEAPPAEEEAALEEAAPTEEQEEAAPAGDVIAKPLEVEVSLPAAVLPPLDESALRQAFLKFTTQETDPAIVTTDKIAEILAEINIEPPEDVASIISNVIGLDKDELGFSDFLTVCGVINGLGVASQTPMSPHALTKSRRVGYRKSFFENGRLTEDEAVLGFVRALEEHRRKCERDGKYAEARVATKRLHDLKVHEEQKRKEEVRRRHLSERLDSERAFAVEQEQHNKLWEEKVVEYEAWVAEQMERLKMLHVAKFEEFRAEAELKVPRRPQFSKDLLNQKHICENLAKQRKYVEAEKLREICAKMEVVEMQATVLTYEAEVGLKATQVRVKQQQETEALLVRASRTRHEMRITRQLDFERRKQRFRNIMAELENTQKLENVQLDYFLEQQTLAGKRNPKEAAKAAPLG
;
A
#
# COMPACT_ATOMS: atom_id res chain seq x y z
N MET A 1 -5.47 -22.91 74.04
CA MET A 1 -4.84 -22.32 72.85
C MET A 1 -5.71 -21.12 72.48
N SER A 2 -5.57 -20.00 73.19
CA SER A 2 -4.59 -18.92 72.93
C SER A 2 -4.64 -18.49 71.47
N GLU A 3 -4.83 -17.24 71.06
CA GLU A 3 -4.99 -15.90 71.65
C GLU A 3 -5.18 -15.01 70.36
N GLU A 4 -6.03 -13.98 70.34
CA GLU A 4 -5.59 -12.55 70.36
C GLU A 4 -4.98 -12.12 68.99
N GLU A 5 -5.36 -11.07 68.26
CA GLU A 5 -5.54 -9.64 68.53
C GLU A 5 -5.93 -9.03 67.14
N ALA A 6 -6.99 -8.23 66.92
CA ALA A 6 -7.09 -6.76 67.12
C ALA A 6 -5.82 -5.99 66.69
N ALA A 7 -5.79 -4.85 65.98
CA ALA A 7 -6.75 -3.82 65.63
C ALA A 7 -6.12 -2.85 64.59
N ALA A 8 -6.96 -2.00 63.97
CA ALA A 8 -6.72 -0.59 63.59
C ALA A 8 -5.63 -0.26 62.53
N GLU A 9 -5.60 0.85 61.77
CA GLU A 9 -6.27 2.14 61.84
C GLU A 9 -6.03 2.93 60.52
N ALA A 10 -7.04 3.69 60.07
CA ALA A 10 -7.00 4.95 59.31
C ALA A 10 -6.33 5.10 57.90
N PRO A 11 -7.11 5.58 56.90
CA PRO A 11 -6.75 6.71 56.00
C PRO A 11 -7.31 8.04 56.59
N PRO A 12 -7.21 9.24 55.97
CA PRO A 12 -6.48 9.73 54.79
C PRO A 12 -5.58 10.96 55.11
N ALA A 13 -4.73 11.40 54.17
CA ALA A 13 -4.13 12.73 54.21
C ALA A 13 -4.46 13.48 52.91
N GLU A 14 -5.36 14.45 53.08
CA GLU A 14 -5.53 15.60 52.21
C GLU A 14 -4.28 16.48 52.32
N GLU A 15 -3.71 16.92 51.20
CA GLU A 15 -2.85 18.09 51.18
C GLU A 15 -3.28 18.98 50.01
N GLU A 16 -4.08 19.98 50.37
CA GLU A 16 -4.27 21.21 49.60
C GLU A 16 -2.92 21.91 49.42
N ALA A 17 -2.57 22.22 48.17
CA ALA A 17 -1.68 23.33 47.87
C ALA A 17 -2.25 24.08 46.67
N ALA A 18 -2.95 25.16 46.98
CA ALA A 18 -3.31 26.24 46.09
C ALA A 18 -2.05 26.99 45.62
N LEU A 19 -2.04 27.36 44.33
CA LEU A 19 -1.26 28.40 43.63
C LEU A 19 -1.54 28.17 42.13
N GLU A 20 -1.89 29.09 41.26
CA GLU A 20 -2.05 30.54 41.35
C GLU A 20 -2.81 30.96 40.07
N GLU A 21 -3.63 31.99 40.22
CA GLU A 21 -4.45 32.63 39.22
C GLU A 21 -3.57 33.47 38.26
N ALA A 22 -3.65 33.25 36.94
CA ALA A 22 -3.12 34.21 35.95
C ALA A 22 -3.72 34.02 34.55
N ALA A 23 -4.70 34.86 34.24
CA ALA A 23 -4.99 35.41 32.91
C ALA A 23 -5.49 36.86 33.13
N PRO A 24 -5.52 37.76 32.14
CA PRO A 24 -4.89 37.80 30.82
C PRO A 24 -4.03 39.08 30.63
N THR A 25 -3.10 39.10 29.67
CA THR A 25 -2.52 40.35 29.16
C THR A 25 -3.14 40.68 27.81
N GLU A 26 -3.99 41.70 27.82
CA GLU A 26 -4.27 42.55 26.67
C GLU A 26 -2.97 43.26 26.26
N GLU A 27 -2.59 43.16 24.98
CA GLU A 27 -1.79 44.21 24.34
C GLU A 27 -2.48 44.65 23.06
N GLN A 28 -2.73 45.95 23.06
CA GLN A 28 -3.22 46.83 22.01
C GLN A 28 -2.26 46.80 20.81
N GLU A 29 -2.79 46.65 19.59
CA GLU A 29 -3.00 47.78 18.66
C GLU A 29 -1.69 48.28 18.02
N GLU A 30 -1.37 47.77 16.83
CA GLU A 30 -0.66 48.58 15.85
C GLU A 30 -1.28 48.41 14.46
N ALA A 31 -1.58 49.54 13.86
CA ALA A 31 -2.39 49.71 12.67
C ALA A 31 -1.54 49.86 11.40
N ALA A 32 -2.17 49.47 10.29
CA ALA A 32 -2.05 49.97 8.92
C ALA A 32 -0.95 49.41 7.98
N PRO A 33 -1.07 49.57 6.64
CA PRO A 33 -2.23 49.96 5.84
C PRO A 33 -2.62 48.95 4.73
N ALA A 34 -3.85 49.14 4.26
CA ALA A 34 -4.45 48.52 3.08
C ALA A 34 -3.62 48.69 1.81
N GLY A 35 -3.43 47.59 1.09
CA GLY A 35 -2.97 47.53 -0.30
C GLY A 35 -3.94 46.71 -1.13
N ASP A 36 -4.85 47.41 -1.82
CA ASP A 36 -5.72 46.90 -2.87
C ASP A 36 -4.86 46.32 -4.01
N VAL A 37 -4.95 45.01 -4.25
CA VAL A 37 -4.63 44.42 -5.56
C VAL A 37 -5.72 43.42 -5.91
N ILE A 38 -6.69 43.92 -6.69
CA ILE A 38 -7.71 43.11 -7.37
C ILE A 38 -6.98 42.23 -8.40
N ALA A 39 -6.68 40.99 -8.04
CA ALA A 39 -6.27 39.95 -8.97
C ALA A 39 -7.50 39.15 -9.42
N LYS A 40 -7.77 39.21 -10.73
CA LYS A 40 -8.80 38.43 -11.43
C LYS A 40 -8.67 36.92 -11.12
N PRO A 41 -9.78 36.20 -10.88
CA PRO A 41 -9.75 34.74 -10.86
C PRO A 41 -9.55 34.23 -12.29
N LEU A 42 -8.48 33.48 -12.49
CA LEU A 42 -8.27 32.62 -13.66
C LEU A 42 -9.20 31.41 -13.51
N GLU A 43 -10.22 31.35 -14.36
CA GLU A 43 -11.04 30.16 -14.58
C GLU A 43 -10.13 29.07 -15.18
N VAL A 44 -9.73 28.11 -14.35
CA VAL A 44 -9.13 26.85 -14.80
C VAL A 44 -10.27 25.86 -14.93
N GLU A 45 -10.66 25.53 -16.16
CA GLU A 45 -11.47 24.36 -16.46
C GLU A 45 -10.74 23.10 -15.97
N VAL A 46 -11.15 22.61 -14.81
CA VAL A 46 -10.75 21.29 -14.33
C VAL A 46 -11.55 20.26 -15.12
N SER A 47 -10.91 19.66 -16.11
CA SER A 47 -11.40 18.47 -16.80
C SER A 47 -11.65 17.37 -15.78
N LEU A 48 -12.92 17.00 -15.60
CA LEU A 48 -13.34 15.85 -14.80
C LEU A 48 -12.64 14.57 -15.30
N PRO A 49 -12.09 13.72 -14.42
CA PRO A 49 -11.56 12.42 -14.81
C PRO A 49 -12.70 11.47 -15.22
N ALA A 50 -12.37 10.54 -16.10
CA ALA A 50 -13.26 9.56 -16.73
C ALA A 50 -14.22 8.89 -15.74
N ALA A 51 -15.48 8.72 -16.19
CA ALA A 51 -16.54 8.05 -15.46
C ALA A 51 -16.07 6.71 -14.88
N VAL A 52 -15.99 6.63 -13.55
CA VAL A 52 -15.75 5.38 -12.82
C VAL A 52 -16.95 4.47 -13.08
N LEU A 53 -16.74 3.43 -13.90
CA LEU A 53 -17.76 2.41 -14.15
C LEU A 53 -18.16 1.74 -12.82
N PRO A 54 -19.45 1.45 -12.62
CA PRO A 54 -19.93 0.80 -11.40
C PRO A 54 -19.26 -0.57 -11.22
N PRO A 55 -18.98 -0.98 -9.97
CA PRO A 55 -18.39 -2.29 -9.69
C PRO A 55 -19.30 -3.40 -10.22
N LEU A 56 -18.71 -4.33 -10.98
CA LEU A 56 -19.41 -5.49 -11.52
C LEU A 56 -19.95 -6.37 -10.40
N ASP A 57 -21.25 -6.66 -10.44
CA ASP A 57 -21.89 -7.57 -9.52
C ASP A 57 -21.52 -9.02 -9.87
N GLU A 58 -20.76 -9.67 -8.99
CA GLU A 58 -20.33 -11.06 -9.13
C GLU A 58 -21.54 -12.02 -9.28
N SER A 59 -22.68 -11.68 -8.68
CA SER A 59 -23.89 -12.48 -8.78
C SER A 59 -24.49 -12.48 -10.19
N ALA A 60 -24.43 -11.33 -10.88
CA ALA A 60 -24.88 -11.19 -12.27
C ALA A 60 -23.95 -11.94 -13.22
N LEU A 61 -22.62 -11.84 -13.01
CA LEU A 61 -21.61 -12.60 -13.76
C LEU A 61 -21.82 -14.11 -13.61
N ARG A 62 -22.14 -14.58 -12.40
CA ARG A 62 -22.39 -16.00 -12.14
C ARG A 62 -23.67 -16.51 -12.79
N GLN A 63 -24.74 -15.71 -12.76
CA GLN A 63 -25.99 -16.07 -13.44
C GLN A 63 -25.82 -16.12 -14.96
N ALA A 64 -25.11 -15.14 -15.52
CA ALA A 64 -24.80 -15.12 -16.95
C ALA A 64 -23.93 -16.33 -17.33
N PHE A 65 -22.88 -16.64 -16.56
CA PHE A 65 -22.03 -17.81 -16.80
C PHE A 65 -22.83 -19.13 -16.83
N LEU A 66 -23.71 -19.34 -15.84
CA LEU A 66 -24.54 -20.55 -15.74
C LEU A 66 -25.56 -20.72 -16.88
N LYS A 67 -25.99 -19.64 -17.55
CA LYS A 67 -26.89 -19.74 -18.71
C LYS A 67 -26.22 -20.40 -19.92
N PHE A 68 -24.89 -20.27 -20.06
CA PHE A 68 -24.15 -20.69 -21.25
C PHE A 68 -23.32 -21.98 -21.06
N THR A 69 -23.29 -22.51 -19.84
CA THR A 69 -22.64 -23.79 -19.52
C THR A 69 -23.44 -24.97 -20.08
N THR A 70 -22.77 -25.87 -20.80
CA THR A 70 -23.43 -26.91 -21.62
C THR A 70 -23.85 -28.17 -20.88
N GLN A 71 -23.57 -28.32 -19.58
CA GLN A 71 -23.86 -29.54 -18.84
C GLN A 71 -24.14 -29.25 -17.36
N GLU A 72 -25.02 -30.04 -16.76
CA GLU A 72 -25.30 -30.14 -15.31
C GLU A 72 -24.13 -30.80 -14.54
N THR A 73 -22.93 -30.80 -15.12
CA THR A 73 -21.73 -31.37 -14.51
C THR A 73 -21.03 -30.30 -13.69
N ASP A 74 -20.77 -30.62 -12.42
CA ASP A 74 -19.98 -29.80 -11.51
C ASP A 74 -18.51 -30.26 -11.65
N PRO A 75 -17.58 -29.43 -12.16
CA PRO A 75 -17.68 -27.98 -12.38
C PRO A 75 -18.23 -27.58 -13.75
N ALA A 76 -19.04 -26.50 -13.76
CA ALA A 76 -19.60 -25.94 -15.00
C ALA A 76 -18.50 -25.29 -15.87
N ILE A 77 -18.39 -25.73 -17.12
CA ILE A 77 -17.36 -25.34 -18.08
C ILE A 77 -17.97 -24.56 -19.26
N VAL A 78 -17.28 -23.53 -19.73
CA VAL A 78 -17.66 -22.71 -20.89
C VAL A 78 -16.54 -22.73 -21.94
N THR A 79 -16.93 -22.86 -23.22
CA THR A 79 -16.01 -22.78 -24.35
C THR A 79 -15.64 -21.33 -24.69
N THR A 80 -14.42 -21.11 -25.16
CA THR A 80 -13.87 -19.77 -25.48
C THR A 80 -14.79 -18.94 -26.38
N ASP A 81 -15.44 -19.56 -27.37
CA ASP A 81 -16.37 -18.90 -28.30
C ASP A 81 -17.58 -18.23 -27.62
N LYS A 82 -18.01 -18.77 -26.47
CA LYS A 82 -19.20 -18.29 -25.74
C LYS A 82 -18.92 -17.14 -24.80
N ILE A 83 -17.64 -16.83 -24.54
CA ILE A 83 -17.27 -15.76 -23.60
C ILE A 83 -17.70 -14.40 -24.14
N ALA A 84 -17.60 -14.19 -25.45
CA ALA A 84 -18.07 -12.96 -26.08
C ALA A 84 -19.59 -12.77 -25.92
N GLU A 85 -20.37 -13.86 -26.01
CA GLU A 85 -21.82 -13.84 -25.80
C GLU A 85 -22.19 -13.54 -24.35
N ILE A 86 -21.46 -14.12 -23.38
CA ILE A 86 -21.66 -13.85 -21.95
C ILE A 86 -21.35 -12.40 -21.61
N LEU A 87 -20.29 -11.81 -22.17
CA LEU A 87 -19.95 -10.40 -21.96
C LEU A 87 -21.02 -9.46 -22.54
N ALA A 88 -21.54 -9.77 -23.73
CA ALA A 88 -22.61 -9.02 -24.36
C ALA A 88 -23.90 -9.02 -23.52
N GLU A 89 -24.26 -10.14 -22.88
CA GLU A 89 -25.43 -10.25 -21.99
C GLU A 89 -25.32 -9.34 -20.76
N ILE A 90 -24.11 -9.06 -20.29
CA ILE A 90 -23.84 -8.18 -19.13
C ILE A 90 -23.62 -6.73 -19.58
N ASN A 91 -23.84 -6.45 -20.87
CA ASN A 91 -23.68 -5.13 -21.47
C ASN A 91 -22.22 -4.61 -21.40
N ILE A 92 -21.26 -5.54 -21.48
CA ILE A 92 -19.82 -5.26 -21.58
C ILE A 92 -19.43 -5.48 -23.03
N GLU A 93 -18.94 -4.43 -23.68
CA GLU A 93 -18.51 -4.49 -25.08
C GLU A 93 -17.28 -5.41 -25.21
N PRO A 94 -17.37 -6.54 -25.94
CA PRO A 94 -16.26 -7.48 -26.04
C PRO A 94 -15.13 -6.86 -26.88
N PRO A 95 -13.87 -6.89 -26.41
CA PRO A 95 -12.74 -6.45 -27.22
C PRO A 95 -12.59 -7.31 -28.49
N GLU A 96 -12.13 -6.73 -29.60
CA GLU A 96 -11.97 -7.46 -30.88
C GLU A 96 -11.06 -8.70 -30.76
N ASP A 97 -10.16 -8.72 -29.77
CA ASP A 97 -9.17 -9.78 -29.54
C ASP A 97 -9.39 -10.61 -28.26
N VAL A 98 -10.64 -10.98 -27.91
CA VAL A 98 -10.92 -11.80 -26.70
C VAL A 98 -10.08 -13.09 -26.66
N ALA A 99 -9.88 -13.75 -27.80
CA ALA A 99 -9.09 -14.98 -27.89
C ALA A 99 -7.61 -14.78 -27.50
N SER A 100 -7.02 -13.63 -27.86
CA SER A 100 -5.64 -13.29 -27.46
C SER A 100 -5.54 -13.06 -25.96
N ILE A 101 -6.54 -12.39 -25.37
CA ILE A 101 -6.59 -12.13 -23.93
C ILE A 101 -6.70 -13.44 -23.14
N ILE A 102 -7.60 -14.35 -23.55
CA ILE A 102 -7.77 -15.66 -22.92
C ILE A 102 -6.45 -16.45 -22.97
N SER A 103 -5.81 -16.50 -24.14
CA SER A 103 -4.53 -17.19 -24.34
C SER A 103 -3.42 -16.66 -23.43
N ASN A 104 -3.35 -15.33 -23.26
CA ASN A 104 -2.36 -14.68 -22.40
C ASN A 104 -2.63 -14.89 -20.90
N VAL A 105 -3.89 -14.99 -20.48
CA VAL A 105 -4.26 -15.08 -19.06
C VAL A 105 -4.23 -16.52 -18.55
N ILE A 106 -4.67 -17.49 -19.36
CA ILE A 106 -4.93 -18.87 -18.91
C ILE A 106 -3.91 -19.88 -19.49
N GLY A 107 -3.14 -19.47 -20.51
CA GLY A 107 -2.18 -20.33 -21.21
C GLY A 107 -2.77 -20.92 -22.50
N LEU A 108 -1.89 -21.37 -23.39
CA LEU A 108 -2.17 -21.59 -24.83
C LEU A 108 -3.09 -22.77 -25.18
N ASP A 109 -3.39 -23.70 -24.26
CA ASP A 109 -3.90 -25.03 -24.64
C ASP A 109 -5.24 -25.43 -24.00
N LYS A 110 -6.00 -24.50 -23.40
CA LYS A 110 -7.31 -24.81 -22.78
C LYS A 110 -8.46 -24.12 -23.53
N ASP A 111 -9.26 -24.93 -24.23
CA ASP A 111 -10.51 -24.49 -24.87
C ASP A 111 -11.69 -24.38 -23.88
N GLU A 112 -11.46 -24.78 -22.63
CA GLU A 112 -12.46 -24.91 -21.57
C GLU A 112 -12.09 -24.03 -20.37
N LEU A 113 -12.99 -23.12 -19.98
CA LEU A 113 -12.84 -22.24 -18.82
C LEU A 113 -13.84 -22.58 -17.72
N GLY A 114 -13.34 -22.66 -16.48
CA GLY A 114 -14.17 -22.64 -15.28
C GLY A 114 -14.55 -21.21 -14.87
N PHE A 115 -15.50 -21.07 -13.93
CA PHE A 115 -15.96 -19.75 -13.46
C PHE A 115 -14.84 -18.88 -12.88
N SER A 116 -13.86 -19.49 -12.20
CA SER A 116 -12.69 -18.77 -11.67
C SER A 116 -11.81 -18.17 -12.77
N ASP A 117 -11.62 -18.91 -13.86
CA ASP A 117 -10.84 -18.45 -15.01
C ASP A 117 -11.60 -17.33 -15.75
N PHE A 118 -12.92 -17.48 -15.88
CA PHE A 118 -13.81 -16.45 -16.43
C PHE A 118 -13.77 -15.14 -15.63
N LEU A 119 -13.79 -15.19 -14.29
CA LEU A 119 -13.64 -13.98 -13.45
C LEU A 119 -12.29 -13.29 -13.67
N THR A 120 -11.23 -14.06 -13.87
CA THR A 120 -9.90 -13.53 -14.15
C THR A 120 -9.88 -12.79 -15.50
N VAL A 121 -10.49 -13.37 -16.54
CA VAL A 121 -10.63 -12.73 -17.86
C VAL A 121 -11.50 -11.47 -17.78
N CYS A 122 -12.62 -11.50 -17.06
CA CYS A 122 -13.50 -10.33 -16.89
C CYS A 122 -12.79 -9.19 -16.13
N GLY A 123 -11.95 -9.52 -15.15
CA GLY A 123 -11.15 -8.52 -14.43
C GLY A 123 -10.09 -7.85 -15.32
N VAL A 124 -9.48 -8.62 -16.23
CA VAL A 124 -8.52 -8.08 -17.21
C VAL A 124 -9.23 -7.20 -18.24
N ILE A 125 -10.39 -7.60 -18.75
CA ILE A 125 -11.15 -6.84 -19.76
C ILE A 125 -11.67 -5.50 -19.20
N ASN A 126 -12.18 -5.49 -17.97
CA ASN A 126 -12.75 -4.26 -17.38
C ASN A 126 -11.73 -3.33 -16.73
N GLY A 127 -10.43 -3.68 -16.75
CA GLY A 127 -9.41 -2.97 -15.97
C GLY A 127 -9.64 -3.01 -14.45
N LEU A 128 -10.70 -3.68 -14.00
CA LEU A 128 -11.00 -4.02 -12.62
C LEU A 128 -10.15 -5.24 -12.28
N GLY A 129 -8.86 -4.99 -12.01
CA GLY A 129 -8.02 -5.96 -11.34
C GLY A 129 -8.73 -6.42 -10.07
N VAL A 130 -9.28 -7.65 -10.12
CA VAL A 130 -9.75 -8.34 -8.92
C VAL A 130 -8.58 -8.33 -7.98
N ALA A 131 -8.72 -7.62 -6.86
CA ALA A 131 -7.73 -7.49 -5.82
C ALA A 131 -7.58 -8.80 -5.03
N SER A 132 -7.52 -9.95 -5.70
CA SER A 132 -7.01 -11.19 -5.15
C SER A 132 -5.48 -11.17 -5.27
N GLN A 133 -4.85 -10.53 -4.27
CA GLN A 133 -3.53 -10.86 -3.75
C GLN A 133 -2.56 -11.55 -4.73
N THR A 134 -2.24 -10.90 -5.84
CA THR A 134 -1.00 -11.13 -6.57
C THR A 134 -0.31 -9.78 -6.67
N PRO A 135 0.97 -9.71 -6.28
CA PRO A 135 1.70 -8.45 -6.21
C PRO A 135 1.66 -7.82 -7.61
N MET A 136 1.19 -6.58 -7.69
CA MET A 136 1.31 -5.76 -8.89
C MET A 136 2.71 -5.96 -9.45
N SER A 137 2.78 -6.63 -10.60
CA SER A 137 4.02 -6.85 -11.31
C SER A 137 4.56 -5.48 -11.68
N PRO A 138 5.70 -5.04 -11.12
CA PRO A 138 6.27 -3.74 -11.43
C PRO A 138 6.95 -3.73 -12.81
N HIS A 139 6.47 -4.54 -13.76
CA HIS A 139 7.14 -4.76 -15.05
C HIS A 139 6.82 -3.74 -16.14
N ALA A 140 5.84 -2.84 -15.96
CA ALA A 140 5.53 -1.84 -16.97
C ALA A 140 6.45 -0.60 -16.92
N LEU A 141 7.03 -0.28 -15.75
CA LEU A 141 8.02 0.82 -15.61
C LEU A 141 9.46 0.32 -15.41
N THR A 142 9.67 -0.97 -15.19
CA THR A 142 10.99 -1.60 -15.35
C THR A 142 11.18 -2.17 -16.77
N LYS A 143 11.08 -1.32 -17.80
CA LYS A 143 12.08 -1.39 -18.88
C LYS A 143 13.43 -0.83 -18.42
N SER A 144 13.62 -0.68 -17.10
CA SER A 144 14.92 -0.83 -16.44
C SER A 144 15.55 -2.10 -17.00
N ARG A 145 16.50 -1.89 -17.91
CA ARG A 145 17.45 -2.84 -18.45
C ARG A 145 17.28 -4.21 -17.79
N ARG A 146 16.67 -5.18 -18.49
CA ARG A 146 17.08 -6.59 -18.29
C ARG A 146 18.58 -6.49 -18.13
N VAL A 147 19.09 -6.86 -16.96
CA VAL A 147 20.52 -6.85 -16.61
C VAL A 147 21.23 -7.23 -17.88
N GLY A 148 21.73 -6.20 -18.59
CA GLY A 148 22.06 -6.34 -20.00
C GLY A 148 23.09 -7.43 -19.99
N TYR A 149 22.80 -8.54 -20.70
CA TYR A 149 23.67 -9.71 -20.89
C TYR A 149 24.99 -9.45 -20.18
N ARG A 150 25.14 -9.90 -18.92
CA ARG A 150 26.35 -9.60 -18.13
C ARG A 150 27.50 -10.15 -18.95
N LYS A 151 28.08 -9.28 -19.76
CA LYS A 151 29.09 -9.67 -20.74
C LYS A 151 30.30 -9.99 -19.92
N SER A 152 30.43 -11.29 -19.64
CA SER A 152 31.55 -11.82 -18.89
C SER A 152 32.83 -11.34 -19.55
N PHE A 153 33.88 -11.20 -18.75
CA PHE A 153 35.22 -10.83 -19.18
C PHE A 153 35.69 -11.52 -20.49
N PHE A 154 35.19 -12.73 -20.78
CA PHE A 154 35.49 -13.50 -21.98
C PHE A 154 34.56 -13.29 -23.17
N GLU A 155 33.36 -12.73 -22.99
CA GLU A 155 32.38 -12.54 -24.08
C GLU A 155 32.80 -11.42 -25.05
N ASN A 156 33.66 -10.49 -24.60
CA ASN A 156 34.34 -9.53 -25.47
C ASN A 156 35.79 -9.95 -25.83
N GLY A 157 36.30 -11.04 -25.24
CA GLY A 157 37.58 -11.65 -25.61
C GLY A 157 38.85 -10.79 -25.51
N ARG A 158 38.78 -9.56 -25.00
CA ARG A 158 39.94 -8.67 -24.88
C ARG A 158 39.82 -7.81 -23.63
N LEU A 159 40.57 -8.18 -22.58
CA LEU A 159 41.44 -7.15 -22.01
C LEU A 159 42.16 -6.57 -23.23
N THR A 160 42.03 -5.27 -23.49
CA THR A 160 42.81 -4.65 -24.54
C THR A 160 44.26 -4.88 -24.17
N GLU A 161 44.87 -5.90 -24.76
CA GLU A 161 46.30 -6.12 -24.64
C GLU A 161 46.92 -4.82 -25.11
N ASP A 162 47.66 -4.18 -24.21
CA ASP A 162 48.27 -2.91 -24.50
C ASP A 162 49.30 -3.19 -25.60
N GLU A 163 48.94 -2.91 -26.85
CA GLU A 163 49.70 -3.33 -28.04
C GLU A 163 51.15 -2.80 -27.95
N ALA A 164 51.31 -1.66 -27.29
CA ALA A 164 52.60 -1.09 -26.93
C ALA A 164 53.41 -1.97 -25.95
N VAL A 165 52.76 -2.55 -24.93
CA VAL A 165 53.39 -3.48 -23.97
C VAL A 165 53.80 -4.78 -24.68
N LEU A 166 52.92 -5.34 -25.52
CA LEU A 166 53.26 -6.53 -26.32
C LEU A 166 54.42 -6.27 -27.29
N GLY A 167 54.42 -5.11 -27.95
CA GLY A 167 55.54 -4.69 -28.81
C GLY A 167 56.85 -4.58 -28.03
N PHE A 168 56.80 -4.02 -26.82
CA PHE A 168 57.97 -3.90 -25.95
C PHE A 168 58.46 -5.25 -25.42
N VAL A 169 57.56 -6.18 -25.08
CA VAL A 169 57.90 -7.57 -24.73
C VAL A 169 58.64 -8.26 -25.87
N ARG A 170 58.11 -8.18 -27.11
CA ARG A 170 58.75 -8.78 -28.30
C ARG A 170 60.14 -8.20 -28.55
N ALA A 171 60.27 -6.87 -28.48
CA ALA A 171 61.55 -6.20 -28.66
C ALA A 171 62.59 -6.63 -27.60
N LEU A 172 62.18 -6.76 -26.34
CA LEU A 172 63.06 -7.24 -25.27
C LEU A 172 63.44 -8.72 -25.41
N GLU A 173 62.53 -9.57 -25.89
CA GLU A 173 62.82 -10.98 -26.18
C GLU A 173 63.81 -11.14 -27.34
N GLU A 174 63.63 -10.37 -28.42
CA GLU A 174 64.58 -10.33 -29.55
C GLU A 174 65.95 -9.81 -29.12
N HIS A 175 65.99 -8.75 -28.30
CA HIS A 175 67.22 -8.23 -27.73
C HIS A 175 67.93 -9.27 -26.84
N ARG A 176 67.18 -9.97 -25.98
CA ARG A 176 67.72 -11.06 -25.17
C ARG A 176 68.34 -12.16 -26.03
N ARG A 177 67.61 -12.63 -27.06
CA ARG A 177 68.11 -13.66 -28.01
C ARG A 177 69.33 -13.19 -28.79
N LYS A 178 69.45 -11.89 -29.07
CA LYS A 178 70.63 -11.32 -29.72
C LYS A 178 71.84 -11.31 -28.78
N CYS A 179 71.68 -10.82 -27.55
CA CYS A 179 72.74 -10.84 -26.53
C CYS A 179 73.21 -12.26 -26.19
N GLU A 180 72.30 -13.24 -26.16
CA GLU A 180 72.62 -14.66 -25.97
C GLU A 180 73.50 -15.22 -27.10
N ARG A 181 73.19 -14.88 -28.36
CA ARG A 181 73.98 -15.28 -29.55
C ARG A 181 75.35 -14.62 -29.57
N ASP A 182 75.44 -13.37 -29.15
CA ASP A 182 76.67 -12.57 -29.15
C ASP A 182 77.57 -12.85 -27.91
N GLY A 183 77.15 -13.74 -27.00
CA GLY A 183 77.90 -14.08 -25.78
C GLY A 183 77.83 -13.02 -24.66
N LYS A 184 76.96 -12.01 -24.80
CA LYS A 184 76.79 -10.91 -23.83
C LYS A 184 75.80 -11.26 -22.72
N TYR A 185 76.15 -12.22 -21.87
CA TYR A 185 75.24 -12.76 -20.85
C TYR A 185 74.79 -11.74 -19.78
N ALA A 186 75.63 -10.75 -19.46
CA ALA A 186 75.25 -9.71 -18.49
C ALA A 186 74.06 -8.87 -18.99
N GLU A 187 74.05 -8.49 -20.27
CA GLU A 187 72.95 -7.75 -20.91
C GLU A 187 71.70 -8.62 -21.06
N ALA A 188 71.86 -9.90 -21.43
CA ALA A 188 70.76 -10.86 -21.50
C ALA A 188 70.07 -11.04 -20.13
N ARG A 189 70.84 -11.05 -19.03
CA ARG A 189 70.30 -11.11 -17.66
C ARG A 189 69.49 -9.86 -17.31
N VAL A 190 69.95 -8.68 -17.71
CA VAL A 190 69.22 -7.41 -17.51
C VAL A 190 67.90 -7.42 -18.31
N ALA A 191 67.94 -7.84 -19.58
CA ALA A 191 66.74 -7.96 -20.41
C ALA A 191 65.74 -8.97 -19.83
N THR A 192 66.23 -10.09 -19.28
CA THR A 192 65.40 -11.10 -18.61
C THR A 192 64.72 -10.54 -17.37
N LYS A 193 65.44 -9.79 -16.54
CA LYS A 193 64.86 -9.13 -15.37
C LYS A 193 63.79 -8.11 -15.78
N ARG A 194 64.08 -7.27 -16.77
CA ARG A 194 63.14 -6.27 -17.32
C ARG A 194 61.85 -6.93 -17.85
N LEU A 195 61.98 -8.06 -18.56
CA LEU A 195 60.83 -8.84 -19.03
C LEU A 195 59.98 -9.38 -17.88
N HIS A 196 60.63 -9.87 -16.82
CA HIS A 196 59.92 -10.36 -15.63
C HIS A 196 59.18 -9.22 -14.93
N ASP A 197 59.86 -8.11 -14.65
CA ASP A 197 59.28 -6.95 -13.98
C ASP A 197 58.07 -6.39 -14.77
N LEU A 198 58.17 -6.34 -16.11
CA LEU A 198 57.10 -5.90 -16.98
C LEU A 198 55.89 -6.84 -16.95
N LYS A 199 56.11 -8.16 -16.94
CA LYS A 199 55.04 -9.16 -16.82
C LYS A 199 54.31 -9.03 -15.49
N VAL A 200 55.04 -8.93 -14.38
CA VAL A 200 54.47 -8.73 -13.05
C VAL A 200 53.63 -7.44 -12.99
N HIS A 201 54.13 -6.35 -13.57
CA HIS A 201 53.39 -5.09 -13.64
C HIS A 201 52.11 -5.20 -14.48
N GLU A 202 52.15 -5.90 -15.61
CA GLU A 202 50.97 -6.12 -16.46
C GLU A 202 49.92 -7.01 -15.76
N GLU A 203 50.35 -8.09 -15.10
CA GLU A 203 49.50 -8.95 -14.29
C GLU A 203 48.79 -8.13 -13.19
N GLN A 204 49.53 -7.28 -12.48
CA GLN A 204 48.99 -6.40 -11.44
C GLN A 204 47.96 -5.40 -12.01
N LYS A 205 48.28 -4.74 -13.13
CA LYS A 205 47.38 -3.80 -13.81
C LYS A 205 46.05 -4.47 -14.17
N ARG A 206 46.11 -5.71 -14.70
CA ARG A 206 44.91 -6.48 -15.06
C ARG A 206 44.07 -6.85 -13.83
N LYS A 207 44.71 -7.28 -12.74
CA LYS A 207 44.03 -7.57 -11.46
C LYS A 207 43.34 -6.34 -10.88
N GLU A 208 43.99 -5.18 -10.94
CA GLU A 208 43.44 -3.91 -10.46
C GLU A 208 42.25 -3.44 -11.30
N GLU A 209 42.32 -3.58 -12.62
CA GLU A 209 41.21 -3.23 -13.51
C GLU A 209 39.96 -4.09 -13.24
N VAL A 210 40.14 -5.41 -13.08
CA VAL A 210 39.05 -6.31 -12.71
C VAL A 210 38.46 -5.94 -11.35
N ARG A 211 39.32 -5.68 -10.34
CA ARG A 211 38.87 -5.24 -9.02
C ARG A 211 38.09 -3.93 -9.07
N ARG A 212 38.55 -2.95 -9.86
CA ARG A 212 37.88 -1.66 -10.05
C ARG A 212 36.50 -1.84 -10.69
N ARG A 213 36.39 -2.71 -11.69
CA ARG A 213 35.10 -3.04 -12.32
C ARG A 213 34.16 -3.71 -11.32
N HIS A 214 34.63 -4.72 -10.59
CA HIS A 214 33.84 -5.41 -9.56
C HIS A 214 33.29 -4.44 -8.52
N LEU A 215 34.11 -3.49 -8.07
CA LEU A 215 33.69 -2.44 -7.15
C LEU A 215 32.62 -1.53 -7.78
N SER A 216 32.82 -1.10 -9.02
CA SER A 216 31.83 -0.29 -9.74
C SER A 216 30.48 -1.00 -9.84
N GLU A 217 30.47 -2.28 -10.23
CA GLU A 217 29.24 -3.08 -10.36
C GLU A 217 28.49 -3.22 -9.03
N ARG A 218 29.22 -3.38 -7.92
CA ARG A 218 28.64 -3.41 -6.57
C ARG A 218 28.02 -2.07 -6.21
N LEU A 219 28.75 -0.97 -6.40
CA LEU A 219 28.26 0.38 -6.13
C LEU A 219 27.03 0.73 -6.99
N ASP A 220 27.02 0.31 -8.25
CA ASP A 220 25.87 0.53 -9.14
C ASP A 220 24.64 -0.27 -8.69
N SER A 221 24.84 -1.51 -8.23
CA SER A 221 23.77 -2.34 -7.67
C SER A 221 23.21 -1.75 -6.36
N GLU A 222 24.08 -1.23 -5.48
CA GLU A 222 23.68 -0.55 -4.24
C GLU A 222 22.92 0.75 -4.52
N ARG A 223 23.38 1.56 -5.49
CA ARG A 223 22.68 2.78 -5.92
C ARG A 223 21.32 2.46 -6.51
N ALA A 224 21.21 1.44 -7.35
CA ALA A 224 19.93 1.01 -7.91
C ALA A 224 18.95 0.60 -6.80
N PHE A 225 19.41 -0.19 -5.82
CA PHE A 225 18.60 -0.57 -4.67
C PHE A 225 18.16 0.64 -3.82
N ALA A 226 19.04 1.62 -3.61
CA ALA A 226 18.70 2.85 -2.87
C ALA A 226 17.60 3.65 -3.57
N VAL A 227 17.67 3.79 -4.90
CA VAL A 227 16.62 4.45 -5.70
C VAL A 227 15.30 3.68 -5.65
N GLU A 228 15.34 2.35 -5.80
CA GLU A 228 14.14 1.51 -5.66
C GLU A 228 13.51 1.63 -4.28
N GLN A 229 14.33 1.76 -3.23
CA GLN A 229 13.87 1.94 -1.86
C GLN A 229 13.16 3.28 -1.67
N GLU A 230 13.72 4.36 -2.23
CA GLU A 230 13.11 5.68 -2.20
C GLU A 230 11.77 5.70 -2.94
N GLN A 231 11.72 5.13 -4.15
CA GLN A 231 10.49 5.01 -4.93
C GLN A 231 9.43 4.18 -4.20
N HIS A 232 9.84 3.09 -3.55
CA HIS A 232 8.95 2.28 -2.72
C HIS A 232 8.38 3.09 -1.55
N ASN A 233 9.21 3.87 -0.85
CA ASN A 233 8.75 4.72 0.24
C ASN A 233 7.73 5.75 -0.24
N LYS A 234 8.04 6.47 -1.33
CA LYS A 234 7.14 7.47 -1.94
C LYS A 234 5.78 6.89 -2.29
N LEU A 235 5.75 5.75 -2.98
CA LEU A 235 4.50 5.08 -3.35
C LEU A 235 3.67 4.68 -2.13
N TRP A 236 4.31 4.24 -1.04
CA TRP A 236 3.59 3.90 0.18
C TRP A 236 3.13 5.12 0.97
N GLU A 237 3.87 6.21 0.92
CA GLU A 237 3.46 7.49 1.52
C GLU A 237 2.24 8.04 0.80
N GLU A 238 2.25 8.08 -0.53
CA GLU A 238 1.11 8.45 -1.37
C GLU A 238 -0.11 7.59 -1.03
N LYS A 239 0.04 6.26 -1.03
CA LYS A 239 -1.05 5.32 -0.72
C LYS A 239 -1.62 5.52 0.68
N VAL A 240 -0.79 5.84 1.67
CA VAL A 240 -1.25 6.13 3.05
C VAL A 240 -2.01 7.46 3.07
N VAL A 241 -1.51 8.50 2.42
CA VAL A 241 -2.18 9.80 2.35
C VAL A 241 -3.55 9.69 1.68
N GLU A 242 -3.63 8.99 0.54
CA GLU A 242 -4.90 8.71 -0.15
C GLU A 242 -5.89 7.97 0.74
N TYR A 243 -5.41 6.95 1.48
CA TYR A 243 -6.25 6.20 2.40
C TYR A 243 -6.76 7.07 3.56
N GLU A 244 -5.92 7.90 4.16
CA GLU A 244 -6.32 8.81 5.23
C GLU A 244 -7.33 9.85 4.75
N ALA A 245 -7.14 10.40 3.55
CA ALA A 245 -8.10 11.30 2.92
C ALA A 245 -9.45 10.62 2.70
N TRP A 246 -9.44 9.37 2.19
CA TRP A 246 -10.65 8.58 2.02
C TRP A 246 -11.37 8.29 3.35
N VAL A 247 -10.64 7.93 4.42
CA VAL A 247 -11.24 7.74 5.75
C VAL A 247 -11.86 9.03 6.28
N ALA A 248 -11.19 10.17 6.09
CA ALA A 248 -11.71 11.48 6.49
C ALA A 248 -13.01 11.84 5.74
N GLU A 249 -13.06 11.59 4.43
CA GLU A 249 -14.27 11.78 3.61
C GLU A 249 -15.43 10.88 4.09
N GLN A 250 -15.17 9.59 4.36
CA GLN A 250 -16.18 8.67 4.88
C GLN A 250 -16.71 9.10 6.25
N MET A 251 -15.82 9.60 7.12
CA MET A 251 -16.21 10.15 8.42
C MET A 251 -17.12 11.37 8.26
N GLU A 252 -16.79 12.29 7.36
CA GLU A 252 -17.59 13.49 7.14
C GLU A 252 -18.95 13.16 6.53
N ARG A 253 -18.98 12.25 5.55
CA ARG A 253 -20.22 11.71 5.00
C ARG A 253 -21.11 11.09 6.09
N LEU A 254 -20.52 10.31 7.00
CA LEU A 254 -21.25 9.67 8.09
C LEU A 254 -21.84 10.71 9.06
N LYS A 255 -21.09 11.75 9.42
CA LYS A 255 -21.58 12.85 10.24
C LYS A 255 -22.76 13.58 9.58
N MET A 256 -22.65 13.89 8.29
CA MET A 256 -23.74 14.55 7.55
C MET A 256 -25.02 13.70 7.58
N LEU A 257 -24.89 12.37 7.40
CA LEU A 257 -26.01 11.44 7.54
C LEU A 257 -26.56 11.40 8.97
N HIS A 258 -25.71 11.48 9.99
CA HIS A 258 -26.13 11.52 11.40
C HIS A 258 -26.92 12.79 11.72
N VAL A 259 -26.47 13.94 11.24
CA VAL A 259 -27.17 15.22 11.40
C VAL A 259 -28.55 15.14 10.74
N ALA A 260 -28.62 14.73 9.47
CA ALA A 260 -29.87 14.61 8.73
C ALA A 260 -30.87 13.65 9.43
N LYS A 261 -30.42 12.44 9.82
CA LYS A 261 -31.26 11.48 10.57
C LYS A 261 -31.75 12.03 11.91
N PHE A 262 -30.94 12.84 12.58
CA PHE A 262 -31.31 13.44 13.86
C PHE A 262 -32.31 14.58 13.69
N GLU A 263 -32.20 15.36 12.61
CA GLU A 263 -33.19 16.37 12.22
C GLU A 263 -34.53 15.73 11.83
N GLU A 264 -34.51 14.65 11.05
CA GLU A 264 -35.71 13.86 10.71
C GLU A 264 -36.39 13.34 11.98
N PHE A 265 -35.62 12.76 12.91
CA PHE A 265 -36.14 12.31 14.20
C PHE A 265 -36.79 13.45 15.00
N ARG A 266 -36.19 14.64 15.01
CA ARG A 266 -36.74 15.83 15.67
C ARG A 266 -38.05 16.28 15.03
N ALA A 267 -38.10 16.36 13.70
CA ALA A 267 -39.30 16.75 12.98
C ALA A 267 -40.45 15.75 13.21
N GLU A 268 -40.15 14.45 13.22
CA GLU A 268 -41.12 13.41 13.56
C GLU A 268 -41.63 13.51 14.99
N ALA A 269 -40.75 13.82 15.95
CA ALA A 269 -41.15 14.04 17.34
C ALA A 269 -42.08 15.27 17.44
N GLU A 270 -41.74 16.38 16.80
CA GLU A 270 -42.58 17.57 16.81
C GLU A 270 -43.99 17.32 16.22
N LEU A 271 -44.09 16.53 15.15
CA LEU A 271 -45.37 16.12 14.56
C LEU A 271 -46.21 15.22 15.48
N LYS A 272 -45.55 14.38 16.29
CA LYS A 272 -46.17 13.38 17.17
C LYS A 272 -46.48 13.92 18.58
N VAL A 273 -46.29 15.22 18.84
CA VAL A 273 -46.62 15.83 20.14
C VAL A 273 -48.10 15.60 20.47
N PRO A 274 -48.43 15.00 21.63
CA PRO A 274 -49.81 14.68 21.98
C PRO A 274 -50.63 15.95 22.19
N ARG A 275 -51.49 16.26 21.22
CA ARG A 275 -52.39 17.44 21.28
C ARG A 275 -53.56 17.27 22.26
N ARG A 276 -53.91 16.03 22.60
CA ARG A 276 -54.99 15.72 23.54
C ARG A 276 -54.49 14.73 24.57
N PRO A 277 -54.43 15.11 25.86
CA PRO A 277 -54.12 14.17 26.92
C PRO A 277 -55.22 13.10 27.02
N GLN A 278 -54.82 11.88 27.40
CA GLN A 278 -55.80 10.88 27.80
C GLN A 278 -56.24 11.20 29.22
N PHE A 279 -57.41 11.85 29.33
CA PHE A 279 -57.96 12.23 30.62
C PHE A 279 -58.23 11.00 31.48
N SER A 280 -57.91 11.11 32.78
CA SER A 280 -58.19 10.05 33.74
C SER A 280 -59.70 9.78 33.80
N LYS A 281 -60.03 8.53 34.15
CA LYS A 281 -61.42 8.13 34.38
C LYS A 281 -62.08 9.01 35.45
N ASP A 282 -61.32 9.45 36.44
CA ASP A 282 -61.81 10.29 37.54
C ASP A 282 -62.17 11.69 37.05
N LEU A 283 -61.32 12.33 36.23
CA LEU A 283 -61.64 13.62 35.62
C LEU A 283 -62.90 13.52 34.73
N LEU A 284 -63.03 12.47 33.92
CA LEU A 284 -64.21 12.23 33.09
C LEU A 284 -65.48 12.06 33.94
N ASN A 285 -65.40 11.34 35.05
CA ASN A 285 -66.50 11.18 36.00
C ASN A 285 -66.90 12.53 36.62
N GLN A 286 -65.93 13.35 37.03
CA GLN A 286 -66.18 14.66 37.64
C GLN A 286 -66.81 15.65 36.65
N LYS A 287 -66.43 15.60 35.37
CA LYS A 287 -67.13 16.33 34.29
C LYS A 287 -68.60 15.90 34.17
N HIS A 288 -68.85 14.59 34.18
CA HIS A 288 -70.22 14.09 34.08
C HIS A 288 -71.08 14.50 35.28
N ILE A 289 -70.53 14.47 36.50
CA ILE A 289 -71.20 14.96 37.72
C ILE A 289 -71.48 16.46 37.59
N CYS A 290 -70.51 17.25 37.10
CA CYS A 290 -70.66 18.69 36.87
C CYS A 290 -71.82 19.00 35.90
N GLU A 291 -71.90 18.28 34.78
CA GLU A 291 -73.01 18.42 33.82
C GLU A 291 -74.37 18.08 34.43
N ASN A 292 -74.42 17.02 35.26
CA ASN A 292 -75.65 16.61 35.92
C ASN A 292 -76.10 17.62 36.99
N LEU A 293 -75.16 18.19 37.77
CA LEU A 293 -75.46 19.27 38.73
C LEU A 293 -75.98 20.54 38.03
N ALA A 294 -75.42 20.87 36.86
CA ALA A 294 -75.91 21.97 36.03
C ALA A 294 -77.33 21.71 35.51
N LYS A 295 -77.64 20.50 35.03
CA LYS A 295 -79.00 20.09 34.63
C LYS A 295 -80.00 20.16 35.79
N GLN A 296 -79.56 19.85 37.00
CA GLN A 296 -80.36 19.96 38.24
C GLN A 296 -80.51 21.40 38.75
N ARG A 297 -79.93 22.40 38.06
CA ARG A 297 -79.94 23.84 38.44
C ARG A 297 -79.18 24.16 39.74
N LYS A 298 -78.26 23.29 40.18
CA LYS A 298 -77.39 23.52 41.35
C LYS A 298 -76.11 24.24 40.95
N TYR A 299 -76.24 25.51 40.56
CA TYR A 299 -75.15 26.23 39.89
C TYR A 299 -73.91 26.46 40.75
N VAL A 300 -74.07 26.71 42.06
CA VAL A 300 -72.93 27.00 42.96
C VAL A 300 -72.03 25.77 43.15
N GLU A 301 -72.63 24.58 43.28
CA GLU A 301 -71.89 23.32 43.41
C GLU A 301 -71.22 22.94 42.08
N ALA A 302 -71.93 23.15 40.97
CA ALA A 302 -71.38 22.92 39.64
C ALA A 302 -70.15 23.81 39.35
N GLU A 303 -70.17 25.08 39.74
CA GLU A 303 -69.03 25.99 39.51
C GLU A 303 -67.78 25.58 40.31
N LYS A 304 -67.96 25.19 41.58
CA LYS A 304 -66.84 24.65 42.38
C LYS A 304 -66.26 23.38 41.75
N LEU A 305 -67.11 22.49 41.25
CA LEU A 305 -66.66 21.26 40.61
C LEU A 305 -65.97 21.54 39.28
N ARG A 306 -66.43 22.53 38.54
CA ARG A 306 -65.79 23.01 37.30
C ARG A 306 -64.37 23.51 37.56
N GLU A 307 -64.15 24.29 38.62
CA GLU A 307 -62.80 24.74 38.99
C GLU A 307 -61.87 23.56 39.31
N ILE A 308 -62.39 22.54 40.00
CA ILE A 308 -61.62 21.32 40.31
C ILE A 308 -61.28 20.55 39.03
N CYS A 309 -62.25 20.37 38.13
CA CYS A 309 -62.03 19.75 36.82
C CYS A 309 -60.97 20.51 36.00
N ALA A 310 -61.03 21.85 35.97
CA ALA A 310 -60.07 22.66 35.25
C ALA A 310 -58.64 22.50 35.81
N LYS A 311 -58.49 22.43 37.13
CA LYS A 311 -57.19 22.17 37.77
C LYS A 311 -56.65 20.78 37.42
N MET A 312 -57.49 19.75 37.51
CA MET A 312 -57.10 18.37 37.16
C MET A 312 -56.75 18.24 35.67
N GLU A 313 -57.50 18.89 34.78
CA GLU A 313 -57.19 18.93 33.34
C GLU A 313 -55.79 19.48 33.06
N VAL A 314 -55.43 20.60 33.70
CA VAL A 314 -54.10 21.21 33.51
C VAL A 314 -53.00 20.26 34.00
N VAL A 315 -53.19 19.62 35.16
CA VAL A 315 -52.23 18.67 35.72
C VAL A 315 -52.06 17.45 34.82
N GLU A 316 -53.15 16.85 34.34
CA GLU A 316 -53.10 15.68 33.45
C GLU A 316 -52.52 16.02 32.07
N MET A 317 -52.81 17.22 31.56
CA MET A 317 -52.23 17.74 30.33
C MET A 317 -50.70 17.90 30.48
N GLN A 318 -50.25 18.51 31.57
CA GLN A 318 -48.82 18.65 31.87
C GLN A 318 -48.14 17.30 32.05
N ALA A 319 -48.75 16.37 32.79
CA ALA A 319 -48.23 15.03 32.96
C ALA A 319 -48.06 14.31 31.63
N THR A 320 -49.03 14.43 30.72
CA THR A 320 -48.94 13.82 29.38
C THR A 320 -47.76 14.40 28.59
N VAL A 321 -47.60 15.73 28.58
CA VAL A 321 -46.47 16.39 27.90
C VAL A 321 -45.14 15.93 28.49
N LEU A 322 -45.00 15.89 29.82
CA LEU A 322 -43.79 15.44 30.50
C LEU A 322 -43.45 13.98 30.19
N THR A 323 -44.45 13.09 30.19
CA THR A 323 -44.22 11.68 29.82
C THR A 323 -43.76 11.54 28.37
N TYR A 324 -44.35 12.33 27.47
CA TYR A 324 -43.98 12.34 26.07
C TYR A 324 -42.56 12.88 25.85
N GLU A 325 -42.21 13.99 26.49
CA GLU A 325 -40.86 14.56 26.45
C GLU A 325 -39.82 13.58 26.99
N ALA A 326 -40.13 12.85 28.08
CA ALA A 326 -39.26 11.81 28.61
C ALA A 326 -39.05 10.66 27.61
N GLU A 327 -40.11 10.20 26.94
CA GLU A 327 -40.01 9.18 25.90
C GLU A 327 -39.19 9.63 24.68
N VAL A 328 -39.40 10.87 24.22
CA VAL A 328 -38.62 11.46 23.13
C VAL A 328 -37.15 11.59 23.56
N GLY A 329 -36.88 12.00 24.80
CA GLY A 329 -35.54 12.06 25.37
C GLY A 329 -34.83 10.70 25.34
N LEU A 330 -35.49 9.63 25.77
CA LEU A 330 -34.95 8.27 25.73
C LEU A 330 -34.68 7.80 24.28
N LYS A 331 -35.57 8.11 23.34
CA LYS A 331 -35.35 7.77 21.93
C LYS A 331 -34.19 8.58 21.33
N ALA A 332 -34.05 9.86 21.70
CA ALA A 332 -32.95 10.71 21.26
C ALA A 332 -31.59 10.19 21.75
N THR A 333 -31.50 9.75 23.01
CA THR A 333 -30.26 9.13 23.53
C THR A 333 -29.95 7.83 22.81
N GLN A 334 -30.94 7.00 22.51
CA GLN A 334 -30.74 5.78 21.71
C GLN A 334 -30.22 6.08 20.30
N VAL A 335 -30.72 7.11 19.62
CA VAL A 335 -30.21 7.53 18.32
C VAL A 335 -28.74 7.97 18.43
N ARG A 336 -28.38 8.77 19.44
CA ARG A 336 -26.99 9.19 19.67
C ARG A 336 -26.06 8.02 19.96
N VAL A 337 -26.48 7.06 20.78
CA VAL A 337 -25.68 5.85 21.06
C VAL A 337 -25.44 5.05 19.78
N LYS A 338 -26.45 4.89 18.92
CA LYS A 338 -26.28 4.23 17.62
C LYS A 338 -25.30 4.98 16.71
N GLN A 339 -25.42 6.30 16.64
CA GLN A 339 -24.50 7.15 15.88
C GLN A 339 -23.05 6.99 16.39
N GLN A 340 -22.85 7.00 17.71
CA GLN A 340 -21.55 6.76 18.31
C GLN A 340 -20.99 5.37 17.93
N GLN A 341 -21.79 4.31 18.05
CA GLN A 341 -21.39 2.96 17.66
C GLN A 341 -21.00 2.86 16.17
N GLU A 342 -21.73 3.54 15.28
CA GLU A 342 -21.38 3.60 13.85
C GLU A 342 -20.04 4.30 13.62
N THR A 343 -19.78 5.43 14.31
CA THR A 343 -18.48 6.12 14.21
C THR A 343 -17.32 5.28 14.77
N GLU A 344 -17.52 4.63 15.92
CA GLU A 344 -16.52 3.77 16.54
C GLU A 344 -16.20 2.56 15.65
N ALA A 345 -17.22 1.94 15.06
CA ALA A 345 -17.03 0.83 14.13
C ALA A 345 -16.21 1.23 12.88
N LEU A 346 -16.44 2.43 12.34
CA LEU A 346 -15.64 2.97 11.23
C LEU A 346 -14.19 3.20 11.66
N LEU A 347 -13.96 3.82 12.82
CA LEU A 347 -12.61 4.07 13.35
C LEU A 347 -11.84 2.77 13.64
N VAL A 348 -12.50 1.77 14.21
CA VAL A 348 -11.89 0.45 14.45
C VAL A 348 -11.51 -0.20 13.12
N ARG A 349 -12.39 -0.17 12.11
CA ARG A 349 -12.07 -0.68 10.76
C ARG A 349 -10.88 0.07 10.16
N ALA A 350 -10.86 1.40 10.25
CA ALA A 350 -9.77 2.21 9.75
C ALA A 350 -8.44 1.88 10.45
N SER A 351 -8.46 1.69 11.78
CA SER A 351 -7.27 1.31 12.55
C SER A 351 -6.71 -0.06 12.13
N ARG A 352 -7.58 -1.03 11.85
CA ARG A 352 -7.21 -2.36 11.37
C ARG A 352 -6.57 -2.27 9.99
N THR A 353 -7.18 -1.54 9.06
CA THR A 353 -6.62 -1.37 7.71
C THR A 353 -5.27 -0.63 7.74
N ARG A 354 -5.10 0.40 8.59
CA ARG A 354 -3.78 1.04 8.80
C ARG A 354 -2.73 0.03 9.27
N HIS A 355 -3.11 -0.86 10.17
CA HIS A 355 -2.22 -1.92 10.66
C HIS A 355 -1.85 -2.91 9.54
N GLU A 356 -2.84 -3.37 8.76
CA GLU A 356 -2.65 -4.27 7.63
C GLU A 356 -1.76 -3.64 6.53
N MET A 357 -1.94 -2.36 6.24
CA MET A 357 -1.08 -1.60 5.32
C MET A 357 0.37 -1.52 5.83
N ARG A 358 0.57 -1.30 7.13
CA ARG A 358 1.91 -1.29 7.74
C ARG A 358 2.60 -2.65 7.61
N ILE A 359 1.88 -3.74 7.88
CA ILE A 359 2.41 -5.10 7.71
C ILE A 359 2.77 -5.35 6.25
N THR A 360 1.89 -4.98 5.32
CA THR A 360 2.13 -5.20 3.88
C THR A 360 3.32 -4.39 3.39
N ARG A 361 3.48 -3.14 3.84
CA ARG A 361 4.67 -2.33 3.57
C ARG A 361 5.95 -3.00 4.06
N GLN A 362 5.94 -3.56 5.27
CA GLN A 362 7.10 -4.26 5.84
C GLN A 362 7.45 -5.52 5.04
N LEU A 363 6.46 -6.36 4.73
CA LEU A 363 6.67 -7.57 3.93
C LEU A 363 7.19 -7.25 2.52
N ASP A 364 6.65 -6.21 1.89
CA ASP A 364 7.11 -5.72 0.58
C ASP A 364 8.57 -5.24 0.62
N PHE A 365 8.95 -4.55 1.68
CA PHE A 365 10.32 -4.11 1.91
C PHE A 365 11.26 -5.30 2.13
N GLU A 366 10.86 -6.27 2.95
CA GLU A 366 11.64 -7.49 3.19
C GLU A 366 11.87 -8.30 1.91
N ARG A 367 10.83 -8.42 1.07
CA ARG A 367 10.94 -9.07 -0.24
C ARG A 367 11.93 -8.36 -1.16
N ARG A 368 11.91 -7.02 -1.22
CA ARG A 368 12.90 -6.23 -1.98
C ARG A 368 14.32 -6.44 -1.45
N LYS A 369 14.49 -6.36 -0.14
CA LYS A 369 15.77 -6.57 0.53
C LYS A 369 16.33 -7.97 0.25
N GLN A 370 15.47 -8.99 0.24
CA GLN A 370 15.89 -10.35 -0.09
C GLN A 370 16.31 -10.49 -1.55
N ARG A 371 15.59 -9.86 -2.49
CA ARG A 371 16.02 -9.82 -3.90
C ARG A 371 17.37 -9.15 -4.06
N PHE A 372 17.60 -8.02 -3.39
CA PHE A 372 18.90 -7.35 -3.39
C PHE A 372 20.02 -8.25 -2.85
N ARG A 373 19.79 -8.94 -1.72
CA ARG A 373 20.76 -9.92 -1.19
C ARG A 373 21.08 -11.02 -2.19
N ASN A 374 20.07 -11.55 -2.89
CA ASN A 374 20.27 -12.58 -3.91
C ASN A 374 21.13 -12.04 -5.07
N ILE A 375 20.82 -10.84 -5.58
CA ILE A 375 21.60 -10.19 -6.64
C ILE A 375 23.05 -9.95 -6.21
N MET A 376 23.27 -9.52 -4.96
CA MET A 376 24.62 -9.32 -4.42
C MET A 376 25.37 -10.64 -4.29
N ALA A 377 24.73 -11.70 -3.80
CA ALA A 377 25.35 -13.02 -3.70
C ALA A 377 25.70 -13.59 -5.10
N GLU A 378 24.81 -13.43 -6.08
CA GLU A 378 25.08 -13.78 -7.48
C GLU A 378 26.23 -12.96 -8.05
N LEU A 379 26.27 -11.66 -7.80
CA LEU A 379 27.38 -10.78 -8.20
C LEU A 379 28.71 -11.26 -7.59
N GLU A 380 28.75 -11.49 -6.29
CA GLU A 380 29.95 -12.01 -5.63
C GLU A 380 30.39 -13.36 -6.19
N ASN A 381 29.47 -14.28 -6.48
CA ASN A 381 29.78 -15.56 -7.08
C ASN A 381 30.35 -15.40 -8.50
N THR A 382 29.77 -14.53 -9.33
CA THR A 382 30.32 -14.23 -10.66
C THR A 382 31.72 -13.62 -10.57
N GLN A 383 31.94 -12.69 -9.64
CA GLN A 383 33.25 -12.05 -9.43
C GLN A 383 34.31 -13.04 -8.95
N LYS A 384 33.95 -13.99 -8.08
CA LYS A 384 34.84 -15.10 -7.66
C LYS A 384 35.26 -15.96 -8.85
N LEU A 385 34.31 -16.35 -9.71
CA LEU A 385 34.59 -17.15 -10.90
C LEU A 385 35.50 -16.40 -11.88
N GLU A 386 35.23 -15.11 -12.11
CA GLU A 386 36.07 -14.27 -12.96
C GLU A 386 37.50 -14.14 -12.42
N ASN A 387 37.68 -14.04 -11.09
CA ASN A 387 39.01 -14.02 -10.48
C ASN A 387 39.75 -15.34 -10.69
N VAL A 388 39.08 -16.49 -10.49
CA VAL A 388 39.69 -17.81 -10.75
C VAL A 388 40.08 -17.96 -12.22
N GLN A 389 39.23 -17.49 -13.14
CA GLN A 389 39.53 -17.52 -14.57
C GLN A 389 40.68 -16.57 -14.94
N LEU A 390 40.74 -15.39 -14.32
CA LEU A 390 41.86 -14.46 -14.51
C LEU A 390 43.16 -15.08 -14.02
N ASP A 391 43.18 -15.66 -12.82
CA ASP A 391 44.37 -16.32 -12.28
C ASP A 391 44.83 -17.46 -13.19
N TYR A 392 43.91 -18.30 -13.67
CA TYR A 392 44.23 -19.34 -14.66
C TYR A 392 44.80 -18.78 -15.96
N PHE A 393 44.25 -17.69 -16.47
CA PHE A 393 44.73 -17.02 -17.68
C PHE A 393 46.14 -16.44 -17.51
N LEU A 394 46.41 -15.78 -16.38
CA LEU A 394 47.74 -15.24 -16.07
C LEU A 394 48.74 -16.39 -15.90
N GLU A 395 48.37 -17.47 -15.20
CA GLU A 395 49.20 -18.68 -15.07
C GLU A 395 49.52 -19.30 -16.43
N GLN A 396 48.54 -19.45 -17.33
CA GLN A 396 48.76 -19.95 -18.69
C GLN A 396 49.72 -19.08 -19.50
N GLN A 397 49.62 -17.75 -19.40
CA GLN A 397 50.56 -16.84 -20.08
C GLN A 397 51.99 -16.95 -19.52
N THR A 398 52.15 -17.19 -18.22
CA THR A 398 53.48 -17.47 -17.64
C THR A 398 54.05 -18.82 -18.10
N LEU A 399 53.19 -19.82 -18.33
CA LEU A 399 53.57 -21.15 -18.81
C LEU A 399 53.89 -21.18 -20.31
N ALA A 400 53.16 -20.43 -21.16
CA ALA A 400 53.46 -20.33 -22.59
C ALA A 400 54.83 -19.68 -22.87
N GLY A 401 55.31 -18.81 -21.96
CA GLY A 401 56.69 -18.29 -21.98
C GLY A 401 57.76 -19.31 -21.57
N LYS A 402 57.37 -20.38 -20.87
CA LYS A 402 58.23 -21.54 -20.57
C LYS A 402 58.02 -22.56 -21.68
N ARG A 403 58.72 -22.39 -22.81
CA ARG A 403 58.95 -23.36 -23.90
C ARG A 403 58.23 -24.71 -23.71
N ASN A 404 57.30 -25.01 -24.61
CA ASN A 404 56.85 -26.39 -24.84
C ASN A 404 58.08 -27.31 -24.84
N PRO A 405 58.24 -28.24 -23.88
CA PRO A 405 59.40 -29.13 -23.85
C PRO A 405 59.49 -30.00 -25.12
N LYS A 406 58.38 -30.14 -25.85
CA LYS A 406 58.32 -30.80 -27.17
C LYS A 406 59.01 -30.03 -28.30
N GLU A 407 59.10 -28.70 -28.23
CA GLU A 407 59.85 -27.91 -29.22
C GLU A 407 61.34 -27.82 -28.86
N ALA A 408 61.67 -27.81 -27.57
CA ALA A 408 63.05 -27.90 -27.10
C ALA A 408 63.69 -29.26 -27.45
N ALA A 409 62.92 -30.35 -27.43
CA ALA A 409 63.38 -31.68 -27.82
C ALA A 409 63.60 -31.84 -29.34
N LYS A 410 62.90 -31.08 -30.19
CA LYS A 410 63.12 -31.07 -31.65
C LYS A 410 64.33 -30.24 -32.09
N ALA A 411 64.83 -29.35 -31.23
CA ALA A 411 65.97 -28.49 -31.51
C ALA A 411 67.31 -29.06 -31.02
N ALA A 412 67.32 -30.26 -30.42
CA ALA A 412 68.55 -30.97 -30.09
C ALA A 412 69.09 -31.62 -31.38
N PRO A 413 70.26 -31.20 -31.91
CA PRO A 413 70.88 -31.91 -33.01
C PRO A 413 71.25 -33.31 -32.53
N LEU A 414 70.80 -34.33 -33.26
CA LEU A 414 71.30 -35.70 -33.16
C LEU A 414 72.80 -35.65 -33.46
N GLY A 415 73.61 -35.72 -32.41
CA GLY A 415 75.06 -35.95 -32.47
C GLY A 415 75.36 -37.44 -32.53
#